data_AF-A0A150IZV4-F1
#
_entry.id   AF-A0A150IZV4-F1
#
_cell.length_a   1.000
_cell.length_b   1.000
_cell.length_c   1.000
_cell.angle_alpha   90.00
_cell.angle_beta   90.00
_cell.angle_gamma   90.00
#
_symmetry.space_group_name_H-M   'P 1'
#
loop_
_entity.id
_entity.type
_entity.pdbx_description
1 polymer ?
#
loop_
_entity_poly.entity_id
_entity_poly.type
_entity_poly.pdbx_seq_one_letter_code
_entity_poly.pdbx_strand_id
1 'polypeptide(L)'
;MKGPFVSKNFEKTLFDLIVYMKGVGEKVQKTRLKRNKMPRSHVFRIASFLENWFNARGDEGYCYLIEKTKTKKEEDTLKLGILSLDPRPITKQVLDYAFGAVHMSGTLEPLEAYSDIIGIKNPAFKVFPSPFSPSNIKGIVTKGVTTKGTHRNEEMYKKITLKAIDVIHSVPANVGIFCSSYEVVDGLLNSGIALMSDKPIFTERRNMDSRENDMLVSDFKHHSGREGAVLLGVMGGRNAEGGDYPGNEMNTVIIVGVPYARPTPRIEAQINYYQKVFFGKGKYYGYYLPAHRKLSQAAGRAHRLLSDKALIVFLDERVANKFVSKDIPKWIRDSLEYVPDSEQILKEKIKVFFENHIDRFKS
;
A
#
# COMPACT_ATOMS: atom_id res chain seq x y z
N MET A 1 -35.93 -2.12 7.12
CA MET A 1 -36.88 -3.20 6.77
C MET A 1 -36.59 -4.40 7.67
N LYS A 2 -37.58 -4.88 8.43
CA LYS A 2 -37.45 -6.16 9.16
C LYS A 2 -37.49 -7.29 8.14
N GLY A 3 -36.42 -8.07 8.03
CA GLY A 3 -36.43 -9.27 7.19
C GLY A 3 -37.55 -10.22 7.66
N PRO A 4 -38.24 -10.93 6.75
CA PRO A 4 -39.46 -11.70 7.05
C PRO A 4 -39.29 -12.92 7.98
N PHE A 5 -38.15 -13.08 8.66
CA PHE A 5 -37.77 -14.33 9.32
C PHE A 5 -37.40 -14.23 10.81
N VAL A 6 -37.53 -13.06 11.46
CA VAL A 6 -37.03 -12.89 12.83
C VAL A 6 -38.14 -12.42 13.77
N SER A 7 -38.70 -13.34 14.56
CA SER A 7 -39.63 -12.99 15.64
C SER A 7 -38.87 -12.33 16.80
N LYS A 8 -39.53 -11.44 17.57
CA LYS A 8 -38.92 -10.86 18.79
C LYS A 8 -38.44 -11.95 19.77
N ASN A 9 -39.16 -13.07 19.83
CA ASN A 9 -38.80 -14.22 20.66
C ASN A 9 -37.49 -14.85 20.19
N PHE A 10 -37.28 -14.98 18.87
CA PHE A 10 -36.02 -15.50 18.33
C PHE A 10 -34.83 -14.59 18.65
N GLU A 11 -34.98 -13.26 18.55
CA GLU A 11 -33.89 -12.32 18.90
C GLU A 11 -33.47 -12.45 20.35
N LYS A 12 -34.44 -12.55 21.27
CA LYS A 12 -34.16 -12.75 22.69
C LYS A 12 -33.41 -14.06 22.93
N THR A 13 -33.90 -15.16 22.37
CA THR A 13 -33.24 -16.47 22.49
C THR A 13 -31.81 -16.45 21.94
N LEU A 14 -31.59 -15.78 20.80
CA LEU A 14 -30.26 -15.65 20.22
C LEU A 14 -29.32 -14.83 21.11
N PHE A 15 -29.80 -13.74 21.70
CA PHE A 15 -29.02 -12.93 22.62
C PHE A 15 -28.65 -13.70 23.89
N ASP A 16 -29.62 -14.41 24.49
CA ASP A 16 -29.39 -15.26 25.67
C ASP A 16 -28.35 -16.35 25.37
N LEU A 17 -28.41 -16.96 24.18
CA LEU A 17 -27.41 -17.92 23.72
C LEU A 17 -26.02 -17.29 23.57
N ILE A 18 -25.92 -16.11 22.97
CA ILE A 18 -24.65 -15.37 22.83
C ILE A 18 -24.02 -15.09 24.19
N VAL A 19 -24.81 -14.59 25.15
CA VAL A 19 -24.36 -14.31 26.52
C VAL A 19 -23.86 -15.59 27.21
N TYR A 20 -24.62 -16.68 27.11
CA TYR A 20 -24.21 -17.98 27.63
C TYR A 20 -22.90 -18.46 27.01
N MET A 21 -22.78 -18.40 25.68
CA MET A 21 -21.57 -18.81 24.95
C MET A 21 -20.35 -17.95 25.34
N LYS A 22 -20.50 -16.64 25.57
CA LYS A 22 -19.42 -15.79 26.09
C LYS A 22 -19.00 -16.26 27.48
N GLY A 23 -19.94 -16.49 28.39
CA GLY A 23 -19.65 -16.99 29.74
C GLY A 23 -18.92 -18.34 29.74
N VAL A 24 -19.36 -19.30 28.94
CA VAL A 24 -18.66 -20.58 28.75
C VAL A 24 -17.27 -20.35 28.14
N GLY A 25 -17.20 -19.47 27.14
CA GLY A 25 -15.98 -19.12 26.44
C GLY A 25 -14.91 -18.54 27.38
N GLU A 26 -15.29 -17.63 28.27
CA GLU A 26 -14.42 -17.04 29.29
C GLU A 26 -13.94 -18.07 30.31
N LYS A 27 -14.80 -19.01 30.73
CA LYS A 27 -14.39 -20.12 31.61
C LYS A 27 -13.30 -20.97 30.94
N VAL A 28 -13.45 -21.27 29.64
CA VAL A 28 -12.41 -21.98 28.86
C VAL A 28 -11.11 -21.17 28.82
N GLN A 29 -11.18 -19.86 28.52
CA GLN A 29 -10.01 -18.98 28.48
C GLN A 29 -9.27 -18.95 29.83
N LYS A 30 -10.01 -18.75 30.94
CA LYS A 30 -9.47 -18.76 32.31
C LYS A 30 -8.83 -20.11 32.66
N THR A 31 -9.47 -21.21 32.28
CA THR A 31 -8.94 -22.57 32.54
C THR A 31 -7.65 -22.84 31.78
N ARG A 32 -7.54 -22.39 30.53
CA ARG A 32 -6.30 -22.49 29.74
C ARG A 32 -5.20 -21.61 30.32
N LEU A 33 -5.54 -20.40 30.75
CA LEU A 33 -4.61 -19.48 31.40
C LEU A 33 -4.03 -20.08 32.69
N LYS A 34 -4.87 -20.68 33.54
CA LYS A 34 -4.44 -21.42 34.75
C LYS A 34 -3.50 -22.59 34.44
N ARG A 35 -3.51 -23.11 33.22
CA ARG A 35 -2.62 -24.18 32.74
C ARG A 35 -1.39 -23.64 31.98
N ASN A 36 -1.08 -22.34 32.10
CA ASN A 36 -0.02 -21.65 31.34
C ASN A 36 -0.14 -21.82 29.81
N LYS A 37 -1.36 -21.95 29.29
CA LYS A 37 -1.63 -22.02 27.85
C LYS A 37 -2.27 -20.72 27.38
N MET A 38 -2.08 -20.37 26.11
CA MET A 38 -2.79 -19.23 25.51
C MET A 38 -4.31 -19.34 25.73
N PRO A 39 -4.98 -18.25 26.17
CA PRO A 39 -6.40 -18.23 26.49
C PRO A 39 -7.26 -18.17 25.22
N ARG A 40 -7.20 -19.22 24.40
CA ARG A 40 -7.98 -19.34 23.16
C ARG A 40 -9.28 -20.11 23.43
N SER A 41 -10.41 -19.54 23.03
CA SER A 41 -11.72 -20.18 23.06
C SER A 41 -12.46 -19.95 21.76
N HIS A 42 -12.75 -21.04 21.04
CA HIS A 42 -13.53 -20.96 19.80
C HIS A 42 -14.98 -20.55 20.06
N VAL A 43 -15.55 -20.99 21.19
CA VAL A 43 -16.91 -20.61 21.62
C VAL A 43 -16.99 -19.10 21.85
N PHE A 44 -16.03 -18.52 22.58
CA PHE A 44 -15.99 -17.08 22.81
C PHE A 44 -15.87 -16.29 21.50
N ARG A 45 -15.01 -16.77 20.57
CA ARG A 45 -14.82 -16.13 19.27
C ARG A 45 -16.09 -16.14 18.42
N ILE A 46 -16.81 -17.26 18.39
CA ILE A 46 -18.09 -17.36 17.67
C ILE A 46 -19.12 -16.44 18.32
N ALA A 47 -19.24 -16.46 19.65
CA ALA A 47 -20.19 -15.62 20.37
C ALA A 47 -19.93 -14.12 20.13
N SER A 48 -18.66 -13.69 20.18
CA SER A 48 -18.27 -12.30 19.89
C SER A 48 -18.57 -11.89 18.45
N PHE A 49 -18.37 -12.81 17.49
CA PHE A 49 -18.73 -12.56 16.10
C PHE A 49 -20.24 -12.39 15.92
N LEU A 50 -21.06 -13.27 16.52
CA LEU A 50 -22.51 -13.20 16.45
C LEU A 50 -23.07 -11.93 17.12
N GLU A 51 -22.49 -11.54 18.27
CA GLU A 51 -22.82 -10.29 18.95
C GLU A 51 -22.55 -9.09 18.05
N ASN A 52 -21.35 -9.00 17.46
CA ASN A 52 -21.00 -7.92 16.53
C ASN A 52 -21.87 -7.94 15.28
N TRP A 53 -22.18 -9.12 14.74
CA TRP A 53 -23.06 -9.27 13.59
C TRP A 53 -24.46 -8.72 13.87
N PHE A 54 -25.00 -9.02 15.04
CA PHE A 54 -26.31 -8.55 15.47
C PHE A 54 -26.30 -7.04 15.75
N ASN A 55 -25.26 -6.53 16.42
CA ASN A 55 -25.14 -5.12 16.75
C ASN A 55 -24.94 -4.23 15.50
N ALA A 56 -24.28 -4.74 14.47
CA ALA A 56 -24.09 -4.03 13.19
C ALA A 56 -25.39 -3.93 12.35
N ARG A 57 -26.47 -4.58 12.77
CA ARG A 57 -27.69 -4.71 11.96
C ARG A 57 -28.38 -3.36 11.78
N GLY A 58 -28.57 -2.98 10.52
CA GLY A 58 -29.24 -1.74 10.14
C GLY A 58 -28.33 -0.51 10.20
N ASP A 59 -27.08 -0.67 10.63
CA ASP A 59 -26.06 0.37 10.53
C ASP A 59 -25.43 0.34 9.13
N GLU A 60 -25.60 1.42 8.37
CA GLU A 60 -25.02 1.55 7.03
C GLU A 60 -23.49 1.63 7.04
N GLY A 61 -22.87 1.88 8.20
CA GLY A 61 -21.42 1.85 8.41
C GLY A 61 -20.82 0.45 8.39
N TYR A 62 -21.64 -0.61 8.28
CA TYR A 62 -21.18 -1.99 8.19
C TYR A 62 -21.67 -2.68 6.91
N CYS A 63 -20.85 -3.58 6.39
CA CYS A 63 -21.17 -4.45 5.27
C CYS A 63 -21.05 -5.92 5.68
N TYR A 64 -22.08 -6.70 5.35
CA TYR A 64 -22.08 -8.15 5.51
C TYR A 64 -21.53 -8.81 4.24
N LEU A 65 -20.59 -9.73 4.42
CA LEU A 65 -19.87 -10.40 3.34
C LEU A 65 -19.99 -11.91 3.49
N ILE A 66 -20.11 -12.59 2.36
CA ILE A 66 -19.97 -14.04 2.24
C ILE A 66 -18.84 -14.29 1.24
N GLU A 67 -17.76 -14.91 1.71
CA GLU A 67 -16.56 -15.16 0.92
C GLU A 67 -16.37 -16.67 0.76
N LYS A 68 -16.17 -17.13 -0.48
CA LYS A 68 -15.63 -18.47 -0.72
C LYS A 68 -14.14 -18.46 -0.36
N THR A 69 -13.73 -19.36 0.52
CA THR A 69 -12.34 -19.53 0.94
C THR A 69 -11.98 -21.01 0.94
N LYS A 70 -10.71 -21.33 1.15
CA LYS A 70 -10.26 -22.71 1.34
C LYS A 70 -9.84 -22.98 2.79
N THR A 71 -10.00 -24.23 3.23
CA THR A 71 -9.45 -24.71 4.50
C THR A 71 -7.94 -24.95 4.36
N LYS A 72 -7.26 -25.26 5.48
CA LYS A 72 -5.85 -25.70 5.44
C LYS A 72 -5.63 -26.98 4.64
N LYS A 73 -6.69 -27.74 4.36
CA LYS A 73 -6.67 -28.95 3.54
C LYS A 73 -7.07 -28.67 2.08
N GLU A 74 -7.10 -27.40 1.67
CA GLU A 74 -7.49 -26.95 0.32
C GLU A 74 -8.96 -27.23 -0.06
N GLU A 75 -9.81 -27.54 0.91
CA GLU A 75 -11.25 -27.78 0.69
C GLU A 75 -12.01 -26.46 0.63
N ASP A 76 -12.98 -26.36 -0.29
CA ASP A 76 -13.85 -25.20 -0.41
C ASP A 76 -14.72 -25.03 0.84
N THR A 77 -14.78 -23.81 1.35
CA THR A 77 -15.64 -23.45 2.48
C THR A 77 -16.15 -22.02 2.36
N LEU A 78 -17.17 -21.68 3.13
CA LEU A 78 -17.74 -20.35 3.18
C LEU A 78 -17.34 -19.64 4.46
N LYS A 79 -16.98 -18.38 4.33
CA LYS A 79 -16.67 -17.50 5.44
C LYS A 79 -17.68 -16.35 5.46
N LEU A 80 -18.32 -16.18 6.62
CA LEU A 80 -19.14 -15.01 6.90
C LEU A 80 -18.24 -13.91 7.49
N GLY A 81 -18.42 -12.68 7.02
CA GLY A 81 -17.68 -11.52 7.46
C GLY A 81 -18.59 -10.34 7.74
N ILE A 82 -18.23 -9.54 8.73
CA ILE A 82 -18.75 -8.18 8.90
C ILE A 82 -17.57 -7.24 8.71
N LEU A 83 -17.76 -6.23 7.89
CA LEU A 83 -16.75 -5.23 7.58
C LEU A 83 -17.24 -3.88 8.07
N SER A 84 -16.47 -3.23 8.93
CA SER A 84 -16.66 -1.80 9.21
C SER A 84 -16.15 -0.98 8.03
N LEU A 85 -17.01 -0.12 7.49
CA LEU A 85 -16.74 0.83 6.42
C LEU A 85 -16.39 2.22 6.98
N ASP A 86 -16.62 2.46 8.26
CA ASP A 86 -16.41 3.75 8.88
C ASP A 86 -15.48 3.65 10.09
N PRO A 87 -14.29 4.28 10.06
CA PRO A 87 -13.43 4.32 11.23
C PRO A 87 -13.91 5.34 12.28
N ARG A 88 -14.77 6.31 11.91
CA ARG A 88 -15.17 7.45 12.76
C ARG A 88 -15.80 7.05 14.09
N PRO A 89 -16.63 6.01 14.21
CA PRO A 89 -17.16 5.58 15.50
C PRO A 89 -16.07 5.23 16.51
N ILE A 90 -14.90 4.75 16.06
CA ILE A 90 -13.76 4.43 16.92
C ILE A 90 -12.86 5.64 17.11
N THR A 91 -12.48 6.31 16.02
CA THR A 91 -11.53 7.42 16.08
C THR A 91 -12.09 8.61 16.85
N LYS A 92 -13.39 8.93 16.69
CA LYS A 92 -14.03 10.03 17.44
C LYS A 92 -14.07 9.76 18.94
N GLN A 93 -14.21 8.50 19.37
CA GLN A 93 -14.12 8.16 20.80
C GLN A 93 -12.74 8.47 21.39
N VAL A 94 -11.67 8.44 20.59
CA VAL A 94 -10.34 8.81 21.09
C VAL A 94 -10.14 10.32 20.99
N LEU A 95 -10.50 10.90 19.84
CA LEU A 95 -10.27 12.32 19.54
C LEU A 95 -11.14 13.26 20.39
N ASP A 96 -12.40 12.92 20.64
CA ASP A 96 -13.31 13.75 21.44
C ASP A 96 -12.96 13.72 22.94
N TYR A 97 -12.20 12.72 23.41
CA TYR A 97 -11.70 12.65 24.80
C TYR A 97 -10.39 13.42 25.01
N ALA A 98 -9.65 13.69 23.93
CA ALA A 98 -8.42 14.46 23.99
C ALA A 98 -8.72 15.96 23.92
N PHE A 99 -7.97 16.77 24.67
CA PHE A 99 -8.04 18.24 24.53
C PHE A 99 -7.58 18.72 23.15
N GLY A 100 -6.63 18.01 22.54
CA GLY A 100 -6.12 18.26 21.20
C GLY A 100 -5.27 17.10 20.69
N ALA A 101 -5.13 16.98 19.37
CA ALA A 101 -4.36 15.92 18.73
C ALA A 101 -3.51 16.47 17.58
N VAL A 102 -2.26 16.01 17.48
CA VAL A 102 -1.34 16.34 16.38
C VAL A 102 -1.09 15.09 15.56
N HIS A 103 -1.50 15.10 14.30
CA HIS A 103 -1.35 13.99 13.36
C HIS A 103 -0.22 14.28 12.39
N MET A 104 0.84 13.47 12.39
CA MET A 104 2.02 13.67 11.54
C MET A 104 2.29 12.44 10.67
N SER A 105 2.50 12.66 9.38
CA SER A 105 3.03 11.65 8.46
C SER A 105 3.45 12.30 7.14
N GLY A 106 4.49 11.74 6.49
CA GLY A 106 5.01 12.23 5.21
C GLY A 106 4.13 11.93 3.99
N THR A 107 3.00 11.23 4.15
CA THR A 107 2.10 10.83 3.05
C THR A 107 0.61 11.05 3.37
N LEU A 108 0.29 12.00 4.27
CA LEU A 108 -1.10 12.31 4.63
C LEU A 108 -1.88 13.06 3.55
N GLU A 109 -1.19 13.82 2.69
CA GLU A 109 -1.82 14.61 1.64
C GLU A 109 -2.69 13.74 0.70
N PRO A 110 -3.89 14.22 0.32
CA PRO A 110 -4.54 15.47 0.72
C PRO A 110 -5.13 15.39 2.14
N LEU A 111 -4.88 16.44 2.93
CA LEU A 111 -5.19 16.48 4.37
C LEU A 111 -6.69 16.49 4.65
N GLU A 112 -7.49 17.08 3.76
CA GLU A 112 -8.95 17.11 3.84
C GLU A 112 -9.52 15.69 3.79
N ALA A 113 -8.99 14.84 2.91
CA ALA A 113 -9.44 13.46 2.81
C ALA A 113 -9.11 12.64 4.06
N TYR A 114 -7.94 12.88 4.66
CA TYR A 114 -7.59 12.27 5.93
C TYR A 114 -8.53 12.74 7.06
N SER A 115 -8.77 14.05 7.15
CA SER A 115 -9.67 14.66 8.14
C SER A 115 -11.10 14.12 8.02
N ASP A 116 -11.64 14.06 6.80
CA ASP A 116 -12.97 13.54 6.51
C ASP A 116 -13.12 12.08 6.97
N ILE A 117 -12.17 11.22 6.56
CA ILE A 117 -12.21 9.78 6.88
C ILE A 117 -12.04 9.53 8.38
N ILE A 118 -11.12 10.22 9.06
CA ILE A 118 -10.88 10.05 10.50
C ILE A 118 -11.95 10.75 11.35
N GLY A 119 -12.66 11.73 10.78
CA GLY A 119 -13.69 12.49 11.48
C GLY A 119 -13.14 13.57 12.42
N ILE A 120 -12.03 14.21 12.04
CA ILE A 120 -11.43 15.33 12.78
C ILE A 120 -12.35 16.55 12.66
N LYS A 121 -12.70 17.15 13.81
CA LYS A 121 -13.49 18.38 13.89
C LYS A 121 -12.54 19.57 14.00
N ASN A 122 -12.83 20.66 13.30
CA ASN A 122 -12.05 21.91 13.31
C ASN A 122 -10.54 21.70 13.04
N PRO A 123 -10.16 21.04 11.93
CA PRO A 123 -8.76 20.75 11.64
C PRO A 123 -7.98 22.03 11.30
N ALA A 124 -6.75 22.13 11.81
CA ALA A 124 -5.75 23.05 11.30
C ALA A 124 -4.78 22.28 10.39
N PHE A 125 -4.77 22.61 9.11
CA PHE A 125 -3.91 21.95 8.14
C PHE A 125 -2.57 22.66 7.99
N LYS A 126 -1.49 21.89 8.00
CA LYS A 126 -0.15 22.39 7.73
C LYS A 126 0.63 21.39 6.89
N VAL A 127 1.20 21.88 5.80
CA VAL A 127 2.21 21.16 5.00
C VAL A 127 3.52 21.90 5.20
N PHE A 128 4.55 21.16 5.60
CA PHE A 128 5.89 21.70 5.75
C PHE A 128 6.68 21.44 4.45
N PRO A 129 7.54 22.39 4.03
CA PRO A 129 8.40 22.15 2.90
C PRO A 129 9.32 20.95 3.20
N SER A 130 9.70 20.26 2.14
CA SER A 130 10.75 19.25 2.24
C SER A 130 12.03 19.89 2.77
N PRO A 131 12.69 19.29 3.77
CA PRO A 131 14.00 19.77 4.23
C PRO A 131 15.11 19.43 3.21
N PHE A 132 14.80 18.68 2.16
CA PHE A 132 15.74 18.20 1.15
C PHE A 132 16.00 19.25 0.07
N SER A 133 17.26 19.30 -0.41
CA SER A 133 17.63 20.15 -1.54
C SER A 133 16.90 19.69 -2.81
N PRO A 134 16.23 20.60 -3.56
CA PRO A 134 15.62 20.27 -4.84
C PRO A 134 16.60 19.65 -5.84
N SER A 135 17.90 19.96 -5.75
CA SER A 135 18.93 19.35 -6.60
C SER A 135 19.06 17.85 -6.38
N ASN A 136 18.79 17.37 -5.17
CA ASN A 136 19.01 15.97 -4.78
C ASN A 136 17.83 15.06 -5.18
N ILE A 137 16.74 15.62 -5.71
CA ILE A 137 15.52 14.87 -6.02
C ILE A 137 15.21 15.02 -7.49
N LYS A 138 15.06 13.88 -8.17
CA LYS A 138 14.62 13.86 -9.56
C LYS A 138 13.50 12.87 -9.75
N GLY A 139 12.33 13.37 -10.12
CA GLY A 139 11.22 12.56 -10.58
C GLY A 139 11.22 12.49 -12.11
N ILE A 140 11.05 11.31 -12.68
CA ILE A 140 10.90 11.14 -14.13
C ILE A 140 9.65 10.31 -14.39
N VAL A 141 8.78 10.75 -15.28
CA VAL A 141 7.62 9.97 -15.76
C VAL A 141 7.83 9.66 -17.23
N THR A 142 7.93 8.38 -17.56
CA THR A 142 8.07 7.91 -18.94
C THR A 142 6.69 7.74 -19.56
N LYS A 143 6.37 8.54 -20.58
CA LYS A 143 5.13 8.42 -21.37
C LYS A 143 5.19 7.19 -22.29
N GLY A 144 4.05 6.72 -22.78
CA GLY A 144 4.00 5.61 -23.74
C GLY A 144 4.21 4.22 -23.15
N VAL A 145 4.34 4.10 -21.82
CA VAL A 145 4.29 2.83 -21.08
C VAL A 145 3.15 2.88 -20.06
N THR A 146 2.46 1.76 -19.84
CA THR A 146 1.39 1.69 -18.84
C THR A 146 1.10 0.27 -18.39
N THR A 147 0.67 0.12 -17.13
CA THR A 147 0.10 -1.14 -16.61
C THR A 147 -1.43 -1.11 -16.54
N LYS A 148 -2.10 -0.25 -17.33
CA LYS A 148 -3.56 -0.29 -17.47
C LYS A 148 -3.98 -1.67 -17.99
N GLY A 149 -4.96 -2.31 -17.35
CA GLY A 149 -5.32 -3.71 -17.62
C GLY A 149 -5.54 -4.04 -19.11
N THR A 150 -6.14 -3.13 -19.88
CA THR A 150 -6.37 -3.30 -21.33
C THR A 150 -5.10 -3.27 -22.19
N HIS A 151 -3.96 -2.88 -21.63
CA HIS A 151 -2.67 -2.75 -22.32
C HIS A 151 -1.59 -3.66 -21.69
N ARG A 152 -1.96 -4.57 -20.77
CA ARG A 152 -1.03 -5.54 -20.18
C ARG A 152 -0.83 -6.71 -21.14
N ASN A 153 0.09 -6.53 -22.09
CA ASN A 153 0.50 -7.54 -23.04
C ASN A 153 2.03 -7.68 -23.03
N GLU A 154 2.53 -8.69 -23.76
CA GLU A 154 3.96 -9.01 -23.80
C GLU A 154 4.80 -7.85 -24.35
N GLU A 155 4.32 -7.14 -25.37
CA GLU A 155 5.01 -5.99 -25.97
C GLU A 155 5.16 -4.83 -24.96
N MET A 156 4.08 -4.51 -24.23
CA MET A 156 4.10 -3.48 -23.20
C MET A 156 5.04 -3.85 -22.06
N TYR A 157 5.07 -5.12 -21.63
CA TYR A 157 6.00 -5.56 -20.59
C TYR A 157 7.45 -5.54 -21.07
N LYS A 158 7.74 -5.97 -22.31
CA LYS A 158 9.06 -5.83 -22.93
C LYS A 158 9.53 -4.37 -22.90
N LYS A 159 8.66 -3.45 -23.31
CA LYS A 159 8.94 -2.02 -23.32
C LYS A 159 9.23 -1.46 -21.92
N ILE A 160 8.40 -1.80 -20.93
CA ILE A 160 8.62 -1.42 -19.53
C ILE A 160 9.94 -2.00 -19.02
N THR A 161 10.23 -3.27 -19.31
CA THR A 161 11.46 -3.93 -18.90
C THR A 161 12.69 -3.25 -19.50
N LEU A 162 12.68 -2.91 -20.80
CA LEU A 162 13.80 -2.17 -21.42
C LEU A 162 14.05 -0.83 -20.72
N LYS A 163 12.99 -0.07 -20.40
CA LYS A 163 13.15 1.18 -19.63
C LYS A 163 13.66 0.95 -18.21
N ALA A 164 13.24 -0.13 -17.55
CA ALA A 164 13.75 -0.47 -16.24
C ALA A 164 15.23 -0.85 -16.29
N ILE A 165 15.65 -1.60 -17.30
CA ILE A 165 17.06 -1.95 -17.55
C ILE A 165 17.90 -0.70 -17.83
N ASP A 166 17.39 0.25 -18.61
CA ASP A 166 18.07 1.53 -18.85
C ASP A 166 18.39 2.26 -17.54
N VAL A 167 17.48 2.21 -16.56
CA VAL A 167 17.70 2.77 -15.22
C VAL A 167 18.71 1.92 -14.44
N ILE A 168 18.55 0.60 -14.42
CA ILE A 168 19.41 -0.32 -13.66
C ILE A 168 20.87 -0.13 -14.06
N HIS A 169 21.18 -0.12 -15.36
CA HIS A 169 22.54 0.04 -15.89
C HIS A 169 23.14 1.42 -15.64
N SER A 170 22.30 2.46 -15.47
CA SER A 170 22.76 3.85 -15.34
C SER A 170 23.00 4.29 -13.89
N VAL A 171 22.64 3.45 -12.91
CA VAL A 171 22.68 3.80 -11.48
C VAL A 171 23.79 3.00 -10.79
N PRO A 172 24.80 3.61 -10.15
CA PRO A 172 25.90 2.88 -9.50
C PRO A 172 25.56 2.46 -8.06
N ALA A 173 24.31 2.09 -7.80
CA ALA A 173 23.81 1.74 -6.47
C ALA A 173 22.62 0.78 -6.56
N ASN A 174 22.08 0.45 -5.40
CA ASN A 174 20.89 -0.36 -5.27
C ASN A 174 19.64 0.34 -5.83
N VAL A 175 18.81 -0.42 -6.55
CA VAL A 175 17.56 0.05 -7.18
C VAL A 175 16.37 -0.73 -6.61
N GLY A 176 15.35 -0.03 -6.13
CA GLY A 176 14.06 -0.63 -5.82
C GLY A 176 13.13 -0.60 -7.03
N ILE A 177 12.53 -1.72 -7.41
CA ILE A 177 11.47 -1.79 -8.41
C ILE A 177 10.19 -2.23 -7.72
N PHE A 178 9.24 -1.32 -7.58
CA PHE A 178 7.96 -1.61 -6.95
C PHE A 178 6.84 -1.62 -7.99
N CYS A 179 6.22 -2.78 -8.16
CA CYS A 179 5.19 -3.04 -9.15
C CYS A 179 3.78 -2.87 -8.56
N SER A 180 2.83 -2.48 -9.41
CA SER A 180 1.42 -2.29 -9.03
C SER A 180 0.70 -3.59 -8.61
N SER A 181 1.19 -4.75 -9.04
CA SER A 181 0.71 -6.07 -8.60
C SER A 181 1.74 -7.16 -8.89
N TYR A 182 1.63 -8.32 -8.25
CA TYR A 182 2.47 -9.48 -8.58
C TYR A 182 2.36 -9.92 -10.05
N GLU A 183 1.19 -9.80 -10.68
CA GLU A 183 1.04 -10.03 -12.13
C GLU A 183 1.97 -9.15 -12.98
N VAL A 184 2.27 -7.93 -12.52
CA VAL A 184 3.22 -7.03 -13.20
C VAL A 184 4.65 -7.46 -12.90
N VAL A 185 4.96 -7.91 -11.68
CA VAL A 185 6.25 -8.55 -11.35
C VAL A 185 6.53 -9.72 -12.28
N ASP A 186 5.57 -10.64 -12.40
CA ASP A 186 5.65 -11.80 -13.29
C ASP A 186 5.83 -11.37 -14.75
N GLY A 187 5.13 -10.30 -15.18
CA GLY A 187 5.29 -9.70 -16.50
C GLY A 187 6.72 -9.22 -16.80
N LEU A 188 7.38 -8.56 -15.83
CA LEU A 188 8.78 -8.12 -15.98
C LEU A 188 9.76 -9.31 -15.99
N LEU A 189 9.55 -10.29 -15.11
CA LEU A 189 10.35 -11.51 -15.04
C LEU A 189 10.28 -12.30 -16.35
N ASN A 190 9.07 -12.53 -16.86
CA ASN A 190 8.84 -13.22 -18.14
C ASN A 190 9.39 -12.43 -19.33
N SER A 191 9.47 -11.10 -19.23
CA SER A 191 10.11 -10.25 -20.24
C SER A 191 11.63 -10.21 -20.13
N GLY A 192 12.23 -10.98 -19.22
CA GLY A 192 13.68 -11.18 -19.13
C GLY A 192 14.43 -10.15 -18.29
N ILE A 193 13.78 -9.43 -17.37
CA ILE A 193 14.48 -8.42 -16.54
C ILE A 193 15.69 -9.02 -15.78
N ALA A 194 15.56 -10.25 -15.29
CA ALA A 194 16.65 -10.95 -14.58
C ALA A 194 17.80 -11.39 -15.50
N LEU A 195 17.54 -11.58 -16.80
CA LEU A 195 18.56 -11.95 -17.78
C LEU A 195 19.31 -10.73 -18.35
N MET A 196 18.63 -9.59 -18.44
CA MET A 196 19.19 -8.35 -18.98
C MET A 196 19.88 -7.47 -17.93
N SER A 197 19.59 -7.69 -16.65
CA SER A 197 20.20 -6.95 -15.54
C SER A 197 21.66 -7.37 -15.36
N ASP A 198 22.55 -6.39 -15.23
CA ASP A 198 23.93 -6.56 -14.80
C ASP A 198 24.05 -6.75 -13.28
N LYS A 199 22.98 -6.46 -12.53
CA LYS A 199 22.88 -6.60 -11.07
C LYS A 199 22.06 -7.82 -10.66
N PRO A 200 22.36 -8.44 -9.51
CA PRO A 200 21.50 -9.47 -8.93
C PRO A 200 20.11 -8.90 -8.58
N ILE A 201 19.06 -9.67 -8.90
CA ILE A 201 17.66 -9.31 -8.61
C ILE A 201 17.13 -10.15 -7.45
N PHE A 202 16.74 -9.48 -6.37
CA PHE A 202 16.07 -10.04 -5.22
C PHE A 202 14.56 -9.80 -5.35
N THR A 203 13.76 -10.86 -5.42
CA THR A 203 12.32 -10.74 -5.70
C THR A 203 11.45 -11.13 -4.51
N GLU A 204 10.60 -10.21 -4.06
CA GLU A 204 9.56 -10.46 -3.05
C GLU A 204 8.49 -11.43 -3.62
N ARG A 205 8.24 -12.54 -2.91
CA ARG A 205 7.26 -13.56 -3.33
C ARG A 205 5.96 -13.45 -2.54
N ARG A 206 4.85 -13.86 -3.17
CA ARG A 206 3.56 -13.99 -2.48
C ARG A 206 3.69 -14.94 -1.30
N ASN A 207 3.19 -14.52 -0.13
CA ASN A 207 3.20 -15.30 1.11
C ASN A 207 4.59 -15.68 1.62
N MET A 208 5.63 -14.93 1.26
CA MET A 208 6.96 -15.05 1.85
C MET A 208 6.88 -14.84 3.37
N ASP A 209 7.56 -15.69 4.14
CA ASP A 209 7.57 -15.53 5.59
C ASP A 209 8.46 -14.37 6.03
N SER A 210 8.28 -13.92 7.27
CA SER A 210 8.98 -12.75 7.79
C SER A 210 10.50 -12.91 7.76
N ARG A 211 11.01 -14.10 8.12
CA ARG A 211 12.45 -14.36 8.24
C ARG A 211 13.09 -14.43 6.86
N GLU A 212 12.42 -15.09 5.92
CA GLU A 212 12.87 -15.17 4.54
C GLU A 212 12.97 -13.79 3.90
N ASN A 213 11.96 -12.93 4.10
CA ASN A 213 12.01 -11.55 3.59
C ASN A 213 13.12 -10.73 4.25
N ASP A 214 13.38 -10.93 5.54
CA ASP A 214 14.44 -10.21 6.26
C ASP A 214 15.83 -10.61 5.73
N MET A 215 16.05 -11.90 5.43
CA MET A 215 17.27 -12.38 4.78
C MET A 215 17.43 -11.78 3.37
N LEU A 216 16.38 -11.82 2.56
CA LEU A 216 16.38 -11.26 1.20
C LEU A 216 16.75 -9.77 1.18
N VAL A 217 16.17 -8.99 2.09
CA VAL A 217 16.46 -7.56 2.22
C VAL A 217 17.88 -7.32 2.74
N SER A 218 18.36 -8.14 3.68
CA SER A 218 19.75 -8.06 4.18
C SER A 218 20.76 -8.30 3.06
N ASP A 219 20.55 -9.34 2.25
CA ASP A 219 21.42 -9.65 1.12
C ASP A 219 21.41 -8.53 0.09
N PHE A 220 20.23 -8.01 -0.27
CA PHE A 220 20.10 -6.84 -1.14
C PHE A 220 20.91 -5.63 -0.63
N LYS A 221 20.82 -5.30 0.66
CA LYS A 221 21.55 -4.18 1.27
C LYS A 221 23.06 -4.37 1.24
N HIS A 222 23.55 -5.62 1.34
CA HIS A 222 24.98 -5.94 1.30
C HIS A 222 25.64 -5.54 -0.04
N HIS A 223 24.87 -5.41 -1.12
CA HIS A 223 25.37 -4.98 -2.43
C HIS A 223 25.54 -3.46 -2.59
N SER A 224 25.06 -2.65 -1.64
CA SER A 224 25.09 -1.17 -1.72
C SER A 224 26.49 -0.56 -1.84
N GLY A 225 27.53 -1.27 -1.38
CA GLY A 225 28.95 -0.85 -1.49
C GLY A 225 29.70 -1.47 -2.68
N ARG A 226 29.02 -2.15 -3.61
CA ARG A 226 29.60 -2.81 -4.80
C ARG A 226 28.93 -2.27 -6.07
N GLU A 227 28.64 -3.15 -7.04
CA GLU A 227 27.93 -2.84 -8.28
C GLU A 227 26.43 -2.57 -8.08
N GLY A 228 25.92 -2.77 -6.85
CA GLY A 228 24.50 -2.62 -6.50
C GLY A 228 23.68 -3.88 -6.77
N ALA A 229 22.42 -3.84 -6.33
CA ALA A 229 21.42 -4.90 -6.53
C ALA A 229 20.05 -4.30 -6.88
N VAL A 230 19.13 -5.16 -7.32
CA VAL A 230 17.74 -4.78 -7.57
C VAL A 230 16.83 -5.48 -6.57
N LEU A 231 15.97 -4.71 -5.89
CA LEU A 231 14.87 -5.25 -5.08
C LEU A 231 13.56 -5.14 -5.86
N LEU A 232 13.06 -6.25 -6.37
CA LEU A 232 11.81 -6.33 -7.12
C LEU A 232 10.67 -6.76 -6.19
N GLY A 233 9.66 -5.90 -6.01
CA GLY A 233 8.53 -6.17 -5.13
C GLY A 233 7.24 -5.49 -5.57
N VAL A 234 6.27 -5.42 -4.66
CA VAL A 234 4.96 -4.82 -4.94
C VAL A 234 4.68 -3.60 -4.06
N MET A 235 3.98 -2.62 -4.62
CA MET A 235 3.49 -1.48 -3.84
C MET A 235 2.47 -1.95 -2.81
N GLY A 236 2.63 -1.51 -1.57
CA GLY A 236 1.86 -2.04 -0.44
C GLY A 236 2.33 -3.39 0.10
N GLY A 237 3.44 -3.91 -0.43
CA GLY A 237 4.20 -5.01 0.17
C GLY A 237 5.09 -4.53 1.31
N ARG A 238 5.68 -5.49 2.03
CA ARG A 238 6.48 -5.19 3.24
C ARG A 238 7.67 -4.30 2.92
N ASN A 239 8.30 -4.53 1.78
CA ASN A 239 9.51 -3.84 1.35
C ASN A 239 9.24 -2.42 0.83
N ALA A 240 8.02 -2.13 0.36
CA ALA A 240 7.60 -0.83 -0.15
C ALA A 240 6.99 0.10 0.94
N GLU A 241 6.42 -0.46 2.02
CA GLU A 241 5.83 0.32 3.13
C GLU A 241 6.70 0.37 4.40
N GLY A 242 7.27 -0.78 4.80
CA GLY A 242 7.94 -0.95 6.09
C GLY A 242 9.48 -1.03 6.05
N GLY A 243 10.07 -1.19 4.86
CA GLY A 243 11.52 -1.22 4.68
C GLY A 243 12.18 0.15 4.90
N ASP A 244 13.36 0.13 5.52
CA ASP A 244 14.25 1.30 5.64
C ASP A 244 15.54 1.06 4.86
N TYR A 245 15.95 2.03 4.06
CA TYR A 245 17.07 1.91 3.11
C TYR A 245 17.88 3.22 3.06
N PRO A 246 18.70 3.53 4.07
CA PRO A 246 19.50 4.74 4.09
C PRO A 246 20.59 4.78 3.00
N GLY A 247 20.85 5.96 2.43
CA GLY A 247 21.98 6.19 1.53
C GLY A 247 21.95 5.30 0.28
N ASN A 248 23.07 4.65 -0.01
CA ASN A 248 23.22 3.79 -1.18
C ASN A 248 22.50 2.44 -1.08
N GLU A 249 21.82 2.15 0.05
CA GLU A 249 20.97 0.96 0.15
C GLU A 249 19.75 1.03 -0.78
N MET A 250 19.23 2.23 -1.07
CA MET A 250 18.23 2.49 -2.12
C MET A 250 18.10 4.00 -2.39
N ASN A 251 18.86 4.49 -3.37
CA ASN A 251 18.80 5.90 -3.80
C ASN A 251 17.97 6.10 -5.08
N THR A 252 17.57 4.99 -5.71
CA THR A 252 16.75 4.97 -6.92
C THR A 252 15.57 4.03 -6.76
N VAL A 253 14.38 4.51 -7.11
CA VAL A 253 13.16 3.71 -7.12
C VAL A 253 12.46 3.80 -8.47
N ILE A 254 12.10 2.65 -9.02
CA ILE A 254 11.27 2.51 -10.21
C ILE A 254 9.86 2.08 -9.78
N ILE A 255 8.88 2.90 -10.09
CA ILE A 255 7.46 2.67 -9.81
C ILE A 255 6.80 2.16 -11.09
N VAL A 256 6.43 0.88 -11.11
CA VAL A 256 5.86 0.22 -12.29
C VAL A 256 4.35 0.07 -12.15
N GLY A 257 3.63 1.05 -12.70
CA GLY A 257 2.18 1.08 -12.70
C GLY A 257 1.54 1.97 -11.63
N VAL A 258 0.21 2.04 -11.66
CA VAL A 258 -0.59 2.62 -10.56
C VAL A 258 -1.36 1.48 -9.86
N PRO A 259 -1.23 1.30 -8.52
CA PRO A 259 -1.71 0.12 -7.80
C PRO A 259 -3.22 0.20 -7.49
N TYR A 260 -4.02 0.42 -8.52
CA TYR A 260 -5.48 0.37 -8.40
C TYR A 260 -5.93 -1.04 -8.02
N ALA A 261 -6.72 -1.14 -6.97
CA ALA A 261 -7.22 -2.41 -6.49
C ALA A 261 -8.17 -3.05 -7.52
N ARG A 262 -8.27 -4.39 -7.53
CA ARG A 262 -9.31 -5.07 -8.31
C ARG A 262 -10.68 -4.77 -7.68
N PRO A 263 -11.75 -4.58 -8.47
CA PRO A 263 -13.10 -4.48 -7.93
C PRO A 263 -13.42 -5.70 -7.06
N THR A 264 -13.89 -5.46 -5.85
CA THR A 264 -14.36 -6.49 -4.92
C THR A 264 -15.61 -5.98 -4.22
N PRO A 265 -16.51 -6.86 -3.73
CA PRO A 265 -17.68 -6.43 -2.97
C PRO A 265 -17.33 -5.52 -1.78
N ARG A 266 -16.19 -5.79 -1.13
CA ARG A 266 -15.63 -4.94 -0.06
C ARG A 266 -15.34 -3.52 -0.52
N ILE A 267 -14.65 -3.37 -1.65
CA ILE A 267 -14.29 -2.05 -2.18
C ILE A 267 -15.54 -1.31 -2.67
N GLU A 268 -16.46 -2.01 -3.34
CA GLU A 268 -17.72 -1.44 -3.80
C GLU A 268 -18.58 -0.95 -2.63
N ALA A 269 -18.71 -1.75 -1.57
CA ALA A 269 -19.39 -1.34 -0.35
C ALA A 269 -18.75 -0.09 0.27
N GLN A 270 -17.42 -0.04 0.34
CA GLN A 270 -16.67 1.12 0.84
C GLN A 270 -16.92 2.38 0.01
N ILE A 271 -16.88 2.25 -1.33
CA ILE A 271 -17.17 3.35 -2.27
C ILE A 271 -18.60 3.85 -2.07
N ASN A 272 -19.58 2.95 -2.01
CA ASN A 272 -20.99 3.29 -1.87
C ASN A 272 -21.27 3.99 -0.53
N TYR A 273 -20.64 3.53 0.56
CA TYR A 273 -20.74 4.18 1.85
C TYR A 273 -20.13 5.59 1.82
N TYR A 274 -18.90 5.72 1.34
CA TYR A 274 -18.24 7.02 1.22
C TYR A 274 -18.94 7.97 0.25
N GLN A 275 -19.61 7.46 -0.78
CA GLN A 275 -20.41 8.25 -1.71
C GLN A 275 -21.54 8.99 -0.98
N LYS A 276 -22.24 8.29 -0.08
CA LYS A 276 -23.31 8.85 0.75
C LYS A 276 -22.79 9.83 1.79
N VAL A 277 -21.73 9.44 2.49
CA VAL A 277 -21.24 10.15 3.69
C VAL A 277 -20.40 11.38 3.35
N PHE A 278 -19.66 11.35 2.24
CA PHE A 278 -18.72 12.39 1.86
C PHE A 278 -19.15 13.11 0.58
N PHE A 279 -20.46 13.29 0.39
CA PHE A 279 -21.06 14.11 -0.68
C PHE A 279 -20.46 13.85 -2.07
N GLY A 280 -20.39 12.57 -2.45
CA GLY A 280 -19.93 12.18 -3.78
C GLY A 280 -18.44 11.87 -3.92
N LYS A 281 -17.66 11.91 -2.84
CA LYS A 281 -16.23 11.56 -2.86
C LYS A 281 -15.95 10.04 -2.77
N GLY A 282 -16.97 9.20 -2.96
CA GLY A 282 -16.91 7.75 -2.71
C GLY A 282 -15.79 7.04 -3.45
N LYS A 283 -15.74 7.22 -4.78
CA LYS A 283 -14.71 6.59 -5.62
C LYS A 283 -13.32 7.16 -5.36
N TYR A 284 -13.24 8.46 -5.06
CA TYR A 284 -11.96 9.09 -4.76
C TYR A 284 -11.36 8.56 -3.45
N TYR A 285 -12.12 8.54 -2.36
CA TYR A 285 -11.64 8.08 -1.05
C TYR A 285 -11.52 6.56 -0.96
N GLY A 286 -12.42 5.81 -1.58
CA GLY A 286 -12.48 4.34 -1.47
C GLY A 286 -11.58 3.59 -2.46
N TYR A 287 -11.13 4.24 -3.54
CA TYR A 287 -10.44 3.54 -4.64
C TYR A 287 -9.18 4.25 -5.13
N TYR A 288 -9.28 5.52 -5.53
CA TYR A 288 -8.15 6.25 -6.12
C TYR A 288 -7.09 6.64 -5.09
N LEU A 289 -7.52 7.31 -4.01
CA LEU A 289 -6.61 7.84 -3.00
C LEU A 289 -5.78 6.74 -2.30
N PRO A 290 -6.34 5.57 -1.92
CA PRO A 290 -5.53 4.47 -1.40
C PRO A 290 -4.43 4.00 -2.37
N ALA A 291 -4.72 3.96 -3.67
CA ALA A 291 -3.73 3.59 -4.68
C ALA A 291 -2.63 4.66 -4.82
N HIS A 292 -3.01 5.94 -4.84
CA HIS A 292 -2.05 7.04 -4.94
C HIS A 292 -1.16 7.14 -3.69
N ARG A 293 -1.69 6.82 -2.51
CA ARG A 293 -0.91 6.72 -1.27
C ARG A 293 0.14 5.62 -1.33
N LYS A 294 -0.23 4.41 -1.78
CA LYS A 294 0.75 3.31 -1.97
C LYS A 294 1.84 3.66 -2.97
N LEU A 295 1.45 4.31 -4.07
CA LEU A 295 2.39 4.82 -5.07
C LEU A 295 3.38 5.82 -4.44
N SER A 296 2.88 6.75 -3.64
CA SER A 296 3.69 7.76 -2.95
C SER A 296 4.60 7.18 -1.86
N GLN A 297 4.12 6.18 -1.11
CA GLN A 297 4.89 5.50 -0.08
C GLN A 297 6.05 4.69 -0.67
N ALA A 298 5.81 4.04 -1.81
CA ALA A 298 6.85 3.33 -2.55
C ALA A 298 7.86 4.31 -3.16
N ALA A 299 7.39 5.40 -3.79
CA ALA A 299 8.26 6.43 -4.36
C ALA A 299 9.16 7.11 -3.31
N GLY A 300 8.61 7.34 -2.11
CA GLY A 300 9.35 7.91 -0.98
C GLY A 300 10.44 7.00 -0.38
N ARG A 301 10.58 5.74 -0.83
CA ARG A 301 11.65 4.85 -0.34
C ARG A 301 13.05 5.27 -0.78
N ALA A 302 13.16 6.02 -1.88
CA ALA A 302 14.43 6.48 -2.41
C ALA A 302 15.14 7.57 -1.57
N HIS A 303 14.49 8.10 -0.52
CA HIS A 303 14.96 9.30 0.17
C HIS A 303 14.85 9.17 1.69
N ARG A 304 15.98 9.15 2.42
CA ARG A 304 15.99 9.05 3.90
C ARG A 304 16.84 10.10 4.61
N LEU A 305 18.05 10.40 4.12
CA LEU A 305 18.93 11.41 4.71
C LEU A 305 18.87 12.73 3.92
N LEU A 306 19.24 13.85 4.57
CA LEU A 306 19.27 15.17 3.93
C LEU A 306 20.24 15.25 2.75
N SER A 307 21.29 14.45 2.80
CA SER A 307 22.33 14.31 1.78
C SER A 307 21.99 13.29 0.70
N ASP A 308 20.95 12.48 0.88
CA ASP A 308 20.63 11.41 -0.07
C ASP A 308 20.17 11.99 -1.41
N LYS A 309 20.58 11.32 -2.48
CA LYS A 309 20.06 11.56 -3.83
C LYS A 309 18.89 10.61 -4.03
N ALA A 310 17.78 11.11 -4.55
CA ALA A 310 16.60 10.31 -4.80
C ALA A 310 16.18 10.44 -6.27
N LEU A 311 16.46 9.40 -7.04
CA LEU A 311 15.91 9.25 -8.38
C LEU A 311 14.62 8.41 -8.32
N ILE A 312 13.51 8.97 -8.77
CA ILE A 312 12.21 8.31 -8.76
C ILE A 312 11.71 8.23 -10.20
N VAL A 313 11.65 7.03 -10.76
CA VAL A 313 11.22 6.79 -12.15
C VAL A 313 9.85 6.13 -12.16
N PHE A 314 8.85 6.80 -12.72
CA PHE A 314 7.51 6.26 -12.93
C PHE A 314 7.40 5.68 -14.34
N LEU A 315 7.25 4.36 -14.42
CA LEU A 315 6.96 3.64 -15.67
C LEU A 315 5.46 3.40 -15.81
N ASP A 316 4.69 4.49 -15.78
CA ASP A 316 3.27 4.52 -16.15
C ASP A 316 2.83 5.93 -16.51
N GLU A 317 2.38 6.13 -17.75
CA GLU A 317 1.97 7.44 -18.25
C GLU A 317 0.77 8.04 -17.48
N ARG A 318 -0.03 7.21 -16.78
CA ARG A 318 -1.16 7.70 -15.96
C ARG A 318 -0.70 8.64 -14.86
N VAL A 319 0.56 8.55 -14.41
CA VAL A 319 1.14 9.48 -13.43
C VAL A 319 1.25 10.90 -14.00
N ALA A 320 1.35 11.06 -15.32
CA ALA A 320 1.33 12.38 -15.96
C ALA A 320 -0.04 13.05 -15.94
N ASN A 321 -1.11 12.30 -15.63
CA ASN A 321 -2.43 12.89 -15.45
C ASN A 321 -2.47 13.68 -14.13
N LYS A 322 -2.92 14.94 -14.20
CA LYS A 322 -3.11 15.82 -13.02
C LYS A 322 -3.94 15.18 -11.91
N PHE A 323 -4.87 14.29 -12.25
CA PHE A 323 -5.68 13.55 -11.28
C PHE A 323 -4.85 12.63 -10.38
N VAL A 324 -3.77 12.05 -10.91
CA VAL A 324 -2.84 11.19 -10.15
C VAL A 324 -1.76 12.04 -9.51
N SER A 325 -1.09 12.90 -10.28
CA SER A 325 0.05 13.68 -9.78
C SER A 325 -0.30 14.68 -8.70
N LYS A 326 -1.55 15.17 -8.63
CA LYS A 326 -1.99 16.04 -7.52
C LYS A 326 -1.89 15.36 -6.14
N ASP A 327 -2.01 14.04 -6.08
CA ASP A 327 -1.99 13.25 -4.83
C ASP A 327 -0.58 12.72 -4.51
N ILE A 328 0.40 12.99 -5.37
CA ILE A 328 1.82 12.71 -5.10
C ILE A 328 2.37 13.83 -4.20
N PRO A 329 3.21 13.51 -3.20
CA PRO A 329 3.85 14.49 -2.33
C PRO A 329 4.48 15.63 -3.12
N LYS A 330 4.25 16.86 -2.65
CA LYS A 330 4.68 18.08 -3.35
C LYS A 330 6.16 18.05 -3.74
N TRP A 331 7.03 17.55 -2.87
CA TRP A 331 8.47 17.47 -3.10
C TRP A 331 8.87 16.54 -4.25
N ILE A 332 8.11 15.46 -4.50
CA ILE A 332 8.30 14.62 -5.70
C ILE A 332 7.69 15.34 -6.90
N ARG A 333 6.45 15.83 -6.76
CA ARG A 333 5.68 16.47 -7.83
C ARG A 333 6.43 17.63 -8.47
N ASP A 334 7.06 18.48 -7.67
CA ASP A 334 7.80 19.66 -8.12
C ASP A 334 9.11 19.26 -8.86
N SER A 335 9.59 18.02 -8.68
CA SER A 335 10.77 17.48 -9.38
C SER A 335 10.44 16.66 -10.63
N LEU A 336 9.15 16.44 -10.94
CA LEU A 336 8.71 15.57 -12.04
C LEU A 336 9.07 16.16 -13.42
N GLU A 337 9.84 15.41 -14.19
CA GLU A 337 10.06 15.63 -15.62
C GLU A 337 9.32 14.56 -16.43
N TYR A 338 8.64 14.99 -17.50
CA TYR A 338 7.91 14.09 -18.39
C TYR A 338 8.73 13.80 -19.64
N VAL A 339 9.17 12.56 -19.80
CA VAL A 339 9.96 12.14 -20.95
C VAL A 339 9.12 11.31 -21.91
N PRO A 340 9.28 11.47 -23.24
CA PRO A 340 8.62 10.60 -24.20
C PRO A 340 9.22 9.19 -24.13
N ASP A 341 8.50 8.23 -24.70
CA ASP A 341 9.08 6.92 -24.97
C ASP A 341 10.07 7.04 -26.13
N SER A 342 11.34 7.15 -25.80
CA SER A 342 12.44 7.18 -26.75
C SER A 342 13.60 6.39 -26.16
N GLU A 343 14.37 5.76 -27.04
CA GLU A 343 15.63 5.16 -26.66
C GLU A 343 16.59 6.28 -26.20
N GLN A 344 17.42 6.00 -25.19
CA GLN A 344 18.46 6.89 -24.68
C GLN A 344 18.02 8.09 -23.83
N ILE A 345 16.86 8.73 -24.07
CA ILE A 345 16.46 9.92 -23.28
C ILE A 345 16.46 9.64 -21.77
N LEU A 346 15.94 8.48 -21.36
CA LEU A 346 15.93 8.11 -19.94
C LEU A 346 17.37 7.93 -19.40
N LYS A 347 18.26 7.27 -20.16
CA LYS A 347 19.68 7.11 -19.79
C LYS A 347 20.39 8.45 -19.65
N GLU A 348 20.22 9.35 -20.60
CA GLU A 348 20.83 10.68 -20.59
C GLU A 348 20.39 11.49 -19.36
N LYS A 349 19.08 11.50 -19.06
CA LYS A 349 18.55 12.23 -17.90
C LYS A 349 19.08 11.69 -16.57
N ILE A 350 19.22 10.37 -16.46
CA ILE A 350 19.77 9.70 -15.27
C ILE A 350 21.25 10.01 -15.13
N LYS A 351 22.01 9.89 -16.22
CA LYS A 351 23.44 10.20 -16.24
C LYS A 351 23.70 11.64 -15.82
N VAL A 352 23.01 12.62 -16.41
CA VAL A 352 23.12 14.03 -16.04
C VAL A 352 22.77 14.26 -14.56
N PHE A 353 21.76 13.59 -14.03
CA PHE A 353 21.39 13.70 -12.62
C PHE A 353 22.51 13.23 -11.68
N PHE A 354 23.12 12.07 -11.95
CA PHE A 354 24.21 11.56 -11.12
C PHE A 354 25.54 12.30 -11.35
N GLU A 355 25.88 12.67 -12.59
CA GLU A 355 27.12 13.38 -12.96
C GLU A 355 27.20 14.79 -12.36
N ASN A 356 26.11 15.58 -12.42
CA ASN A 356 26.03 16.90 -11.80
C ASN A 356 26.26 16.87 -10.27
N HIS A 357 26.32 15.68 -9.69
CA HIS A 357 26.59 15.46 -8.27
C HIS A 357 27.86 14.64 -8.01
N ILE A 358 28.69 14.32 -9.01
CA ILE A 358 30.01 13.69 -8.82
C ILE A 358 31.03 14.73 -8.30
N ASP A 359 30.89 16.01 -8.68
CA ASP A 359 31.84 17.06 -8.30
C ASP A 359 31.80 17.48 -6.82
N ARG A 360 30.82 17.03 -6.03
CA ARG A 360 30.73 17.33 -4.58
C ARG A 360 31.26 16.22 -3.66
N PHE A 361 31.72 15.08 -4.20
CA PHE A 361 32.30 13.98 -3.43
C PHE A 361 33.83 13.91 -3.53
N LYS A 362 34.47 14.92 -4.13
CA LYS A 362 35.94 15.06 -4.21
C LYS A 362 36.55 15.97 -3.13
N SER A 363 35.79 16.38 -2.11
CA SER A 363 36.29 17.20 -1.00
C SER A 363 36.36 16.41 0.30
#